data_AF-A0A0R3WXN1-F1
#
_entry.id   AF-A0A0R3WXN1-F1
#
_cell.length_a   1.000
_cell.length_b   1.000
_cell.length_c   1.000
_cell.angle_alpha   90.00
_cell.angle_beta   90.00
_cell.angle_gamma   90.00
#
_symmetry.space_group_name_H-M   'P 1'
#
loop_
_entity.id
_entity.type
_entity.pdbx_description
1 polymer ?
#
loop_
_entity_poly.entity_id
_entity_poly.type
_entity_poly.pdbx_seq_one_letter_code
_entity_poly.pdbx_strand_id
1 'polypeptide(L)'
;MFVVPSLGNLSALRSLRVLRALKTVTAVPGLKTIIGALTDAVMHLRDVAVLTLFMLSIFALIGVQLYRGTLLRKCVIPWPGFNTTVGGALVSQLVNDVYNNKSFDPLLTTEIKSIFNGTVLSK
;
A
#
# COMPACT_ATOMS: atom_id res chain seq x y z
N MET A 1 -8.27 -34.95 -16.61
CA MET A 1 -8.61 -33.50 -16.56
C MET A 1 -9.45 -33.29 -15.32
N PHE A 2 -8.83 -32.98 -14.18
CA PHE A 2 -9.57 -32.81 -12.92
C PHE A 2 -9.77 -31.31 -12.64
N VAL A 3 -11.04 -30.98 -12.43
CA VAL A 3 -11.63 -29.66 -12.21
C VAL A 3 -11.40 -29.24 -10.76
N VAL A 4 -10.81 -28.05 -10.55
CA VAL A 4 -10.77 -27.36 -9.25
C VAL A 4 -11.56 -26.05 -9.40
N PRO A 5 -12.61 -25.82 -8.62
CA PRO A 5 -13.36 -24.57 -8.65
C PRO A 5 -12.53 -23.43 -8.05
N SER A 6 -12.55 -22.29 -8.70
CA SER A 6 -11.81 -21.08 -8.37
C SER A 6 -12.24 -20.48 -7.02
N LEU A 7 -11.63 -20.91 -5.92
CA LEU A 7 -11.30 -19.99 -4.84
C LEU A 7 -10.18 -19.08 -5.38
N GLY A 8 -10.37 -17.77 -5.27
CA GLY A 8 -9.59 -16.74 -5.96
C GLY A 8 -8.10 -17.03 -6.15
N ASN A 9 -7.64 -16.83 -7.38
CA ASN A 9 -6.24 -16.55 -7.71
C ASN A 9 -5.18 -17.56 -7.22
N LEU A 10 -5.44 -18.86 -7.32
CA LEU A 10 -4.42 -19.93 -7.11
C LEU A 10 -3.43 -20.05 -8.30
N SER A 11 -3.12 -18.95 -8.98
CA SER A 11 -2.15 -18.91 -10.09
C SER A 11 -0.74 -19.26 -9.60
N ALA A 12 -0.39 -18.86 -8.37
CA ALA A 12 0.87 -19.22 -7.72
C ALA A 12 0.97 -20.71 -7.34
N LEU A 13 -0.13 -21.41 -7.05
CA LEU A 13 -0.09 -22.86 -6.78
C LEU A 13 0.31 -23.68 -8.01
N ARG A 14 0.21 -23.11 -9.21
CA ARG A 14 0.76 -23.71 -10.43
C ARG A 14 2.27 -23.53 -10.52
N SER A 15 2.84 -22.39 -10.08
CA SER A 15 4.29 -22.20 -10.00
C SER A 15 4.93 -23.00 -8.86
N LEU A 16 4.18 -23.37 -7.82
CA LEU A 16 4.64 -24.30 -6.79
C LEU A 16 5.03 -25.69 -7.34
N ARG A 17 4.56 -26.06 -8.54
CA ARG A 17 5.02 -27.28 -9.22
C ARG A 17 6.50 -27.21 -9.60
N VAL A 18 7.08 -26.02 -9.75
CA VAL A 18 8.52 -25.83 -9.99
C VAL A 18 9.35 -26.25 -8.76
N LEU A 19 8.80 -26.13 -7.54
CA LEU A 19 9.44 -26.66 -6.34
C LEU A 19 9.50 -28.21 -6.35
N ARG A 20 8.63 -28.89 -7.12
CA ARG A 20 8.74 -30.34 -7.36
C ARG A 20 9.98 -30.67 -8.21
N ALA A 21 10.32 -29.83 -9.18
CA ALA A 21 11.53 -29.99 -9.98
C ALA A 21 12.79 -29.86 -9.11
N LEU A 22 12.78 -28.91 -8.16
CA LEU A 22 13.85 -28.80 -7.17
C LEU A 22 13.93 -30.05 -6.28
N LYS A 23 12.78 -30.61 -5.85
CA LYS A 23 12.70 -31.87 -5.08
C LYS A 23 13.28 -33.09 -5.81
N THR A 24 13.08 -33.22 -7.12
CA THR A 24 13.68 -34.31 -7.92
C THR A 24 15.17 -34.14 -8.12
N VAL A 25 15.62 -32.90 -8.26
CA VAL A 25 17.04 -32.54 -8.41
C VAL A 25 17.78 -32.86 -7.10
N THR A 26 17.14 -32.70 -5.93
CA THR A 26 17.68 -33.14 -4.61
C THR A 26 17.75 -34.66 -4.40
N ALA A 27 17.08 -35.48 -5.23
CA ALA A 27 16.99 -36.93 -5.04
C ALA A 27 18.22 -37.69 -5.54
N VAL A 28 19.06 -37.07 -6.37
CA VAL A 28 20.38 -37.59 -6.76
C VAL A 28 21.32 -37.40 -5.55
N PRO A 29 22.02 -38.46 -5.10
CA PRO A 29 22.75 -38.46 -3.82
C PRO A 29 23.77 -37.32 -3.66
N GLY A 30 24.35 -36.81 -4.76
CA GLY A 30 25.27 -35.68 -4.73
C GLY A 30 24.64 -34.32 -4.41
N LEU A 31 23.38 -34.08 -4.78
CA LEU A 31 22.75 -32.76 -4.56
C LEU A 31 22.09 -32.63 -3.17
N LYS A 32 21.68 -33.77 -2.59
CA LYS A 32 21.12 -33.83 -1.23
C LYS A 32 22.11 -33.31 -0.19
N THR A 33 23.41 -33.59 -0.37
CA THR A 33 24.50 -33.07 0.46
C THR A 33 24.63 -31.55 0.38
N ILE A 34 24.54 -30.96 -0.82
CA ILE A 34 24.73 -29.51 -1.02
C ILE A 34 23.60 -28.73 -0.34
N ILE A 35 22.36 -29.23 -0.42
CA ILE A 35 21.19 -28.57 0.15
C ILE A 35 21.15 -28.77 1.67
N GLY A 36 21.63 -29.91 2.16
CA GLY A 36 21.91 -30.13 3.58
C GLY A 36 22.93 -29.11 4.12
N ALA A 37 24.07 -28.97 3.45
CA ALA A 37 25.10 -28.00 3.81
C ALA A 37 24.61 -26.54 3.71
N LEU A 38 23.79 -26.21 2.71
CA LEU A 38 23.20 -24.87 2.56
C LEU A 38 22.22 -24.56 3.69
N THR A 39 21.35 -25.51 4.04
CA THR A 39 20.36 -25.33 5.11
C THR A 39 21.05 -25.24 6.48
N ASP A 40 22.12 -26.01 6.66
CA ASP A 40 22.96 -25.98 7.85
C ASP A 40 23.70 -24.63 8.00
N ALA A 41 24.27 -24.12 6.90
CA ALA A 41 24.86 -22.78 6.87
C ALA A 41 23.83 -21.68 7.20
N VAL A 42 22.59 -21.79 6.72
CA VAL A 42 21.51 -20.84 7.05
C VAL A 42 21.11 -20.92 8.52
N MET A 43 21.10 -22.11 9.11
CA MET A 43 20.81 -22.30 10.54
C MET A 43 21.89 -21.66 11.42
N HIS A 44 23.16 -21.74 11.04
CA HIS A 44 24.25 -21.06 11.74
C HIS A 44 24.23 -19.54 11.54
N LEU A 45 23.86 -19.07 10.35
CA LEU A 45 23.72 -17.64 10.06
C LEU A 45 22.47 -17.01 10.70
N ARG A 46 21.49 -17.82 11.14
CA ARG A 46 20.26 -17.35 11.78
C ARG A 46 20.55 -16.50 13.02
N ASP A 47 21.58 -16.85 13.79
CA ASP A 47 21.91 -16.13 15.02
C ASP A 47 22.28 -14.66 14.74
N VAL A 48 23.17 -14.45 13.76
CA VAL A 48 23.54 -13.11 13.27
C VAL A 48 22.35 -12.41 12.58
N ALA A 49 21.51 -13.16 11.87
CA ALA A 49 20.29 -12.61 11.25
C ALA A 49 19.29 -12.10 12.31
N VAL A 50 19.12 -12.80 13.43
CA VAL A 50 18.25 -12.35 14.53
C VAL A 50 18.85 -11.13 15.22
N LEU A 51 20.17 -11.12 15.47
CA LEU A 51 20.86 -9.97 16.05
C LEU A 51 20.70 -8.71 15.19
N THR A 52 20.86 -8.85 13.87
CA THR A 52 20.70 -7.74 12.92
C THR A 52 19.24 -7.28 12.82
N LEU A 53 18.27 -8.20 12.81
CA LEU A 53 16.85 -7.84 12.85
C LEU A 53 16.45 -7.10 14.14
N PHE A 54 17.03 -7.48 15.27
CA PHE A 54 16.80 -6.79 16.54
C PHE A 54 17.32 -5.36 16.50
N MET A 55 18.54 -5.15 16.00
CA MET A 55 19.11 -3.82 15.81
C MET A 55 18.29 -2.99 14.82
N LEU A 56 17.90 -3.58 13.67
CA LEU A 56 17.04 -2.91 12.70
C LEU A 56 15.69 -2.53 13.29
N SER A 57 15.12 -3.34 14.18
CA SER A 57 13.85 -3.02 14.85
C SER A 57 13.98 -1.80 15.75
N ILE A 58 15.06 -1.68 16.54
CA ILE A 58 15.32 -0.51 17.38
C ILE A 58 15.47 0.75 16.52
N PHE A 59 16.29 0.68 15.47
CA PHE A 59 16.46 1.79 14.53
C PHE A 59 15.15 2.15 13.82
N ALA A 60 14.33 1.17 13.48
CA ALA A 60 13.02 1.41 12.86
C ALA A 60 12.06 2.11 13.82
N LEU A 61 12.01 1.74 15.11
CA LEU A 61 11.17 2.43 16.09
C LEU A 61 11.59 3.90 16.25
N ILE A 62 12.89 4.15 16.39
CA ILE A 62 13.45 5.50 16.51
C ILE A 62 13.18 6.30 15.22
N GLY A 63 13.46 5.70 14.07
CA GLY A 63 13.26 6.32 12.76
C GLY A 63 11.81 6.66 12.49
N VAL A 64 10.86 5.75 12.78
CA VAL A 64 9.43 6.03 12.59
C VAL A 64 9.02 7.24 13.41
N GLN A 65 9.40 7.32 14.69
CA GLN A 65 9.05 8.45 15.57
C GLN A 65 9.67 9.76 15.07
N LEU A 66 10.92 9.72 14.60
CA LEU A 66 11.65 10.89 14.09
C LEU A 66 11.11 11.40 12.75
N TYR A 67 10.67 10.48 11.88
CA TYR A 67 10.23 10.78 10.51
C TYR A 67 8.71 10.80 10.33
N ARG A 68 7.89 10.60 11.38
CA ARG A 68 6.43 10.74 11.31
C ARG A 68 6.07 12.13 10.74
N GLY A 69 5.33 12.15 9.63
CA GLY A 69 4.79 13.37 9.03
C GLY A 69 5.80 14.26 8.30
N THR A 70 7.12 14.10 8.50
CA THR A 70 8.14 14.94 7.85
C THR A 70 8.32 14.60 6.37
N LEU A 71 8.20 13.33 5.98
CA LEU A 71 8.38 12.90 4.58
C LEU A 71 7.20 13.25 3.66
N LEU A 72 6.08 13.70 4.25
CA LEU A 72 4.84 14.03 3.54
C LEU A 72 4.68 15.54 3.30
N ARG A 73 5.70 16.35 3.62
CA ARG A 73 5.68 17.78 3.34
C ARG A 73 5.66 18.02 1.83
N LYS A 74 4.51 18.45 1.32
CA LYS A 74 4.34 18.91 -0.06
C LYS A 74 4.17 20.43 -0.03
N CYS A 75 4.84 21.12 -0.96
CA CYS A 75 4.52 22.52 -1.23
C CYS A 75 3.18 22.57 -1.95
N VAL A 76 2.12 22.95 -1.24
CA VAL A 76 0.82 23.21 -1.84
C VAL A 76 0.78 24.69 -2.25
N ILE A 77 0.45 24.94 -3.52
CA ILE A 77 0.19 26.29 -4.00
C ILE A 77 -1.12 26.72 -3.32
N PRO A 78 -1.16 27.86 -2.61
CA PRO A 78 -2.43 28.36 -2.07
C PRO A 78 -3.41 28.52 -3.23
N TRP A 79 -4.65 28.05 -3.02
CA TRP A 79 -5.67 28.07 -4.06
C TRP A 79 -5.77 29.47 -4.66
N PRO A 80 -5.71 29.63 -6.00
CA PRO A 80 -5.66 30.94 -6.63
C PRO A 80 -6.96 31.69 -6.32
N GLY A 81 -6.83 32.68 -5.44
CA GLY A 81 -7.70 33.83 -5.30
C GLY A 81 -9.21 33.56 -5.29
N PHE A 82 -9.81 33.51 -4.10
CA PHE A 82 -11.22 33.90 -3.93
C PHE A 82 -11.51 35.29 -4.54
N ASN A 83 -10.48 36.16 -4.62
CA ASN A 83 -10.53 37.49 -5.24
C ASN A 83 -10.16 37.52 -6.74
N THR A 84 -10.08 36.38 -7.42
CA THR A 84 -9.81 36.34 -8.87
C THR A 84 -10.98 35.67 -9.59
N THR A 85 -11.37 36.21 -10.75
CA THR A 85 -12.49 35.73 -11.58
C THR A 85 -12.42 34.23 -11.91
N VAL A 86 -11.21 33.67 -11.99
CA VAL A 86 -11.00 32.22 -12.16
C VAL A 86 -11.33 31.39 -10.91
N GLY A 87 -11.06 31.89 -9.70
CA GLY A 87 -11.39 31.20 -8.45
C GLY A 87 -12.90 31.16 -8.22
N GLY A 88 -13.61 32.27 -8.46
CA GLY A 88 -15.07 32.32 -8.42
C GLY A 88 -15.72 31.36 -9.43
N ALA A 89 -15.19 31.26 -10.65
CA ALA A 89 -15.65 30.32 -11.67
C ALA A 89 -15.45 28.86 -11.24
N LEU A 90 -14.28 28.51 -10.71
CA LEU A 90 -13.99 27.15 -10.23
C LEU A 90 -14.81 26.77 -9.00
N VAL A 91 -15.05 27.71 -8.06
CA VAL A 91 -16.00 27.48 -6.95
C VAL A 91 -17.40 27.27 -7.50
N SER A 92 -17.86 28.08 -8.46
CA SER A 92 -19.20 27.90 -9.05
C SER A 92 -19.35 26.55 -9.76
N GLN A 93 -18.29 26.05 -10.40
CA GLN A 93 -18.28 24.72 -11.01
C GLN A 93 -18.27 23.61 -9.94
N LEU A 94 -17.45 23.73 -8.89
CA LEU A 94 -17.45 22.80 -7.76
C LEU A 94 -18.80 22.75 -7.04
N VAL A 95 -19.43 23.91 -6.84
CA VAL A 95 -20.77 24.00 -6.22
C VAL A 95 -21.82 23.32 -7.09
N ASN A 96 -21.75 23.50 -8.41
CA ASN A 96 -22.63 22.79 -9.33
C ASN A 96 -22.35 21.27 -9.34
N ASP A 97 -21.10 20.82 -9.26
CA ASP A 97 -20.75 19.40 -9.20
C ASP A 97 -21.16 18.75 -7.87
N VAL A 98 -21.10 19.48 -6.75
CA VAL A 98 -21.62 19.06 -5.44
C VAL A 98 -23.15 19.03 -5.45
N TYR A 99 -23.82 20.05 -5.99
CA TYR A 99 -25.28 20.10 -6.05
C TYR A 99 -25.86 18.97 -6.92
N ASN A 100 -25.21 18.67 -8.05
CA ASN A 100 -25.63 17.62 -8.99
C ASN A 100 -25.00 16.25 -8.73
N ASN A 101 -24.22 16.09 -7.65
CA ASN A 101 -23.62 14.83 -7.18
C ASN A 101 -22.89 14.02 -8.27
N LYS A 102 -22.08 14.69 -9.08
CA LYS A 102 -21.55 14.09 -10.32
C LYS A 102 -20.28 13.26 -10.12
N SER A 103 -19.53 13.48 -9.05
CA SER A 103 -18.15 12.96 -8.93
C SER A 103 -17.72 12.50 -7.52
N PHE A 104 -18.55 12.67 -6.49
CA PHE A 104 -18.23 12.29 -5.11
C PHE A 104 -19.18 11.22 -4.60
N ASP A 105 -18.68 10.35 -3.71
CA ASP A 105 -19.48 9.30 -3.07
C ASP A 105 -20.70 9.92 -2.37
N PRO A 106 -21.91 9.34 -2.50
CA PRO A 106 -23.17 9.97 -2.09
C PRO A 106 -23.24 10.34 -0.60
N LEU A 107 -22.45 9.67 0.26
CA LEU A 107 -22.36 9.95 1.70
C LEU A 107 -21.56 11.22 2.03
N LEU A 108 -20.53 11.53 1.24
CA LEU A 108 -19.69 12.72 1.43
C LEU A 108 -20.34 13.96 0.82
N THR A 109 -21.10 13.79 -0.26
CA THR A 109 -21.82 14.88 -0.94
C THR A 109 -22.89 15.49 -0.05
N THR A 110 -23.60 14.69 0.76
CA THR A 110 -24.60 15.20 1.73
C THR A 110 -23.97 16.03 2.84
N GLU A 111 -22.83 15.60 3.36
CA GLU A 111 -22.07 16.33 4.40
C GLU A 111 -21.57 17.67 3.86
N ILE A 112 -20.96 17.68 2.67
CA ILE A 112 -20.44 18.90 2.05
C ILE A 112 -21.59 19.85 1.66
N LYS A 113 -22.73 19.33 1.20
CA LYS A 113 -23.92 20.13 0.87
C LYS A 113 -24.46 20.85 2.10
N SER A 114 -24.50 20.19 3.26
CA SER A 114 -24.91 20.80 4.54
C SER A 114 -23.98 21.96 4.94
N ILE A 115 -22.66 21.75 4.83
CA ILE A 115 -21.65 22.77 5.17
C ILE A 115 -21.76 23.99 4.24
N PHE A 116 -21.95 23.79 2.93
CA PHE A 116 -22.06 24.90 1.98
C PHE A 116 -23.32 25.73 2.19
N ASN A 117 -24.46 25.07 2.43
CA ASN A 117 -25.74 25.74 2.73
C ASN A 117 -25.63 26.58 4.02
N GLY A 118 -24.88 26.11 5.02
CA GLY A 118 -24.67 26.84 6.27
C GLY A 118 -23.65 27.99 6.19
N THR A 119 -22.61 27.86 5.37
CA THR A 119 -21.48 28.83 5.36
C THR A 119 -21.55 29.87 4.25
N VAL A 120 -22.19 29.58 3.11
CA VAL A 120 -22.21 30.48 1.93
C VAL A 120 -23.57 31.13 1.69
N LEU A 121 -24.69 30.53 2.12
CA LEU A 121 -26.03 31.13 1.98
C LEU A 121 -26.49 31.96 3.19
N SER A 122 -25.74 31.95 4.30
CA SER A 122 -26.07 32.71 5.52
C SER A 122 -25.33 34.06 5.62
N LYS A 123 -24.69 34.52 4.55
CA LYS A 123 -24.06 35.84 4.43
C LYS A 123 -24.32 36.41 3.05
#